data_AF-A0A2N7K8L2-F1
#
_entry.id   AF-A0A2N7K8L2-F1
#
_cell.length_a   1.000
_cell.length_b   1.000
_cell.length_c   1.000
_cell.angle_alpha   90.00
_cell.angle_beta   90.00
_cell.angle_gamma   90.00
#
_symmetry.space_group_name_H-M   'P 1'
#
loop_
_entity.id
_entity.type
_entity.pdbx_description
1 polymer ?
#
loop_
_entity_poly.entity_id
_entity_poly.type
_entity_poly.pdbx_seq_one_letter_code
_entity_poly.pdbx_strand_id
1 'polypeptide(L)'
;MDYLDEETLVIDKASKDSANTESDHAFSKLVAVHSTSTQEEFLRHFDKAENQLINISSDLLTKTLKISTLSEPEDLTVFREQFIQGINDIKAQATELTYPIAVIDKLCFLYAVVIDEFIIYTEWGEERGWENKTLLSELFGMRNGGELFFSVAEKSARQPHKLIDLLEIIYLFINIGFKGQYREGGAEQLKAFVHQLEQTISQYRTASGVHCRTKVKLPDVRKPTRRKRYFITSLFFFCLIATSIGLTEFWYNKTHAQRSRDFTFLPNFSQRYVLSGEIKDIVFISQDNDLENPPRHASKAEAVEASKTTNFTPSSANWLVQLATFSSKKNAQAFINNLSPSAYEPIISPYKKYYRVILRANTSEEARTTKAWYVESDQINAIIVRTSAHDLNKEESN
;
A
#
# COMPACT_ATOMS: atom_id res chain seq x y z
N MET A 1 33.13 6.28 -0.99
CA MET A 1 33.31 7.69 -1.35
C MET A 1 32.32 7.98 -2.46
N ASP A 2 31.21 8.68 -2.31
CA ASP A 2 30.56 9.33 -1.17
C ASP A 2 29.10 9.44 -1.62
N TYR A 3 28.18 8.91 -0.82
CA TYR A 3 26.76 9.23 -0.95
C TYR A 3 26.44 10.05 0.29
N LEU A 4 26.37 11.38 0.17
CA LEU A 4 25.76 12.29 1.14
C LEU A 4 25.90 13.73 0.61
N ASP A 5 25.04 14.11 -0.33
CA ASP A 5 24.77 15.53 -0.63
C ASP A 5 23.24 15.67 -0.70
N GLU A 6 22.61 15.91 0.45
CA GLU A 6 21.31 16.58 0.49
C GLU A 6 21.54 18.03 0.94
N GLU A 7 21.09 18.98 0.13
CA GLU A 7 21.15 20.41 0.39
C GLU A 7 20.37 20.75 1.66
N THR A 8 21.08 21.27 2.66
CA THR A 8 20.44 21.87 3.84
C THR A 8 19.95 23.26 3.47
N LEU A 9 18.63 23.46 3.56
CA LEU A 9 17.98 24.75 3.38
C LEU A 9 18.45 25.72 4.48
N VAL A 10 19.24 26.73 4.09
CA VAL A 10 19.62 27.85 4.94
C VAL A 10 18.40 28.76 5.09
N ILE A 11 17.86 28.86 6.30
CA ILE A 11 16.80 29.84 6.61
C ILE A 11 17.48 31.19 6.82
N ASP A 12 17.42 32.04 5.79
CA ASP A 12 17.88 33.43 5.86
C ASP A 12 17.10 34.21 6.93
N LYS A 13 17.78 34.56 8.01
CA LYS A 13 17.32 35.62 8.92
C LYS A 13 17.55 36.96 8.24
N ALA A 14 16.59 37.37 7.41
CA ALA A 14 16.54 38.74 6.90
C ALA A 14 16.27 39.70 8.06
N SER A 15 17.27 40.50 8.43
CA SER A 15 17.11 41.72 9.21
C SER A 15 16.34 42.74 8.38
N LYS A 16 15.11 43.07 8.79
CA LYS A 16 14.36 44.21 8.26
C LYS A 16 14.20 45.25 9.36
N ASP A 17 14.93 46.35 9.19
CA ASP A 17 14.67 47.61 9.85
C ASP A 17 13.45 48.31 9.25
N SER A 18 12.79 49.08 10.12
CA SER A 18 11.83 50.17 9.86
C SER A 18 10.37 49.79 9.57
N ALA A 19 9.50 50.01 10.55
CA ALA A 19 8.63 51.20 10.61
C ALA A 19 7.45 50.98 11.59
N ASN A 20 7.20 51.99 12.43
CA ASN A 20 6.10 52.05 13.38
C ASN A 20 4.74 51.83 12.71
N THR A 21 3.95 50.90 13.24
CA THR A 21 2.49 50.93 13.18
C THR A 21 1.96 50.28 14.45
N GLU A 22 1.51 51.11 15.39
CA GLU A 22 0.73 50.70 16.55
C GLU A 22 -0.60 50.13 16.05
N SER A 23 -0.81 48.83 16.22
CA SER A 23 -2.15 48.23 16.22
C SER A 23 -2.11 46.91 17.00
N ASP A 24 -3.11 46.77 17.87
CA ASP A 24 -3.26 45.74 18.87
C ASP A 24 -3.17 44.31 18.31
N HIS A 25 -2.03 43.67 18.54
CA HIS A 25 -1.99 42.22 18.66
C HIS A 25 -1.32 41.88 19.98
N ALA A 26 -2.14 41.33 20.89
CA ALA A 26 -1.71 40.55 22.02
C ALA A 26 -0.86 39.38 21.53
N PHE A 27 0.40 39.66 21.19
CA PHE A 27 1.43 38.65 21.13
C PHE A 27 1.52 38.10 22.55
N SER A 28 0.95 36.91 22.72
CA SER A 28 1.26 36.03 23.82
C SER A 28 2.76 36.10 24.01
N LYS A 29 3.19 36.76 25.09
CA LYS A 29 4.56 36.73 25.56
C LYS A 29 4.88 35.25 25.66
N LEU A 30 5.63 34.74 24.67
CA LEU A 30 6.13 33.38 24.69
C LEU A 30 7.12 33.35 25.84
N VAL A 31 6.59 33.09 27.02
CA VAL A 31 7.37 32.69 28.17
C VAL A 31 7.98 31.36 27.72
N ALA A 32 9.29 31.34 27.55
CA ALA A 32 10.03 30.10 27.54
C ALA A 32 9.72 29.45 28.88
N VAL A 33 8.74 28.54 28.91
CA VAL A 33 8.47 27.73 30.07
C VAL A 33 9.74 26.93 30.26
N HIS A 34 10.49 27.21 31.33
CA HIS A 34 11.44 26.26 31.88
C HIS A 34 10.62 25.04 32.31
N SER A 35 10.35 24.16 31.35
CA SER A 35 9.43 23.03 31.46
C SER A 35 9.91 22.02 32.49
N THR A 36 11.21 21.97 32.77
CA THR A 36 11.80 21.06 33.76
C THR A 36 11.43 21.48 35.18
N SER A 37 11.75 22.71 35.60
CA SER A 37 11.51 23.17 36.98
C SER A 37 10.03 23.22 37.35
N THR A 38 9.18 23.70 36.44
CA THR A 38 7.73 23.75 36.68
C THR A 38 7.09 22.37 36.72
N GLN A 39 7.60 21.41 35.94
CA GLN A 39 7.16 20.03 35.97
C GLN A 39 7.64 19.31 37.24
N GLU A 40 8.87 19.54 37.68
CA GLU A 40 9.42 18.99 38.92
C GLU A 40 8.65 19.49 40.14
N GLU A 41 8.31 20.78 40.18
CA GLU A 41 7.49 21.35 41.26
C GLU A 41 6.07 20.76 41.31
N PHE A 42 5.48 20.50 40.14
CA PHE A 42 4.19 19.81 40.03
C PHE A 42 4.26 18.36 40.54
N LEU A 43 5.32 17.62 40.17
CA LEU A 43 5.50 16.23 40.60
C LEU A 43 5.71 16.13 42.11
N ARG A 44 6.44 17.07 42.73
CA ARG A 44 6.61 17.11 44.19
C ARG A 44 5.30 17.21 44.97
N HIS A 45 4.24 17.74 44.38
CA HIS A 45 2.93 17.91 45.00
C HIS A 45 1.84 17.07 44.31
N PHE A 46 2.24 15.96 43.66
CA PHE A 46 1.30 15.12 42.93
C PHE A 46 0.42 14.32 43.89
N ASP A 47 -0.90 14.58 43.89
CA ASP A 47 -1.89 13.90 44.76
C ASP A 47 -3.08 13.35 43.96
N LYS A 48 -2.83 12.73 42.80
CA LYS A 48 -3.89 12.27 41.90
C LYS A 48 -4.05 10.76 41.81
N ALA A 49 -3.04 9.98 42.21
CA ALA A 49 -3.18 8.52 42.24
C ALA A 49 -3.98 8.12 43.49
N GLU A 50 -4.78 7.05 43.36
CA GLU A 50 -5.48 6.45 44.51
C GLU A 50 -4.49 5.90 45.56
N ASN A 51 -3.27 5.56 45.12
CA ASN A 51 -2.19 5.04 45.95
C ASN A 51 -1.25 6.17 46.37
N GLN A 52 -1.20 6.45 47.67
CA GLN A 52 -0.38 7.51 48.24
C GLN A 52 1.12 7.24 48.11
N LEU A 53 1.55 5.97 48.07
CA LEU A 53 2.96 5.63 47.85
C LEU A 53 3.42 6.02 46.44
N ILE A 54 2.53 5.94 45.44
CA ILE A 54 2.81 6.43 44.08
C ILE A 54 2.87 7.96 44.07
N ASN A 55 2.02 8.63 44.85
CA ASN A 55 1.97 10.08 44.92
C ASN A 55 3.31 10.68 45.41
N ILE A 56 3.80 10.20 46.56
CA ILE A 56 5.07 10.67 47.14
C ILE A 56 6.29 10.30 46.29
N SER A 57 6.20 9.22 45.51
CA SER A 57 7.33 8.72 44.72
C SER A 57 7.33 9.19 43.27
N SER A 58 6.37 10.03 42.88
CA SER A 58 6.15 10.43 41.49
C SER A 58 7.35 11.13 40.83
N ASP A 59 8.07 11.98 41.56
CA ASP A 59 9.31 12.62 41.07
C ASP A 59 10.40 11.57 40.81
N LEU A 60 10.67 10.70 41.79
CA LEU A 60 11.68 9.65 41.66
C LEU A 60 11.30 8.65 40.56
N LEU A 61 10.04 8.24 40.48
CA LEU A 61 9.52 7.35 39.45
C LEU A 61 9.72 7.95 38.06
N THR A 62 9.48 9.24 37.88
CA THR A 62 9.70 9.93 36.60
C THR A 62 11.18 9.92 36.22
N LYS A 63 12.09 10.13 37.18
CA LYS A 63 13.54 10.01 36.95
C LYS A 63 13.92 8.57 36.60
N THR A 64 13.39 7.57 37.31
CA THR A 64 13.61 6.14 37.01
C THR A 64 13.19 5.77 35.60
N LEU A 65 12.03 6.26 35.14
CA LEU A 65 11.52 6.01 33.78
C LEU A 65 12.39 6.65 32.68
N LYS A 66 13.12 7.72 32.99
CA LYS A 66 14.00 8.41 32.03
C LYS A 66 15.37 7.73 31.88
N ILE A 67 15.78 6.87 32.82
CA ILE A 67 17.11 6.20 32.83
C ILE A 67 17.42 5.53 31.49
N SER A 68 16.46 4.80 30.92
CA SER A 68 16.67 4.08 29.64
C SER A 68 16.89 5.00 28.44
N THR A 69 16.57 6.29 28.57
CA THR A 69 16.71 7.29 27.49
C THR A 69 17.80 8.33 27.78
N LEU A 70 18.43 8.25 28.95
CA LEU A 70 19.45 9.20 29.36
C LEU A 70 20.79 8.86 28.68
N SER A 71 21.40 9.89 28.10
CA SER A 71 22.79 9.85 27.68
C SER A 71 23.72 9.72 28.89
N GLU A 72 24.96 9.33 28.62
CA GLU A 72 26.00 9.20 29.64
C GLU A 72 26.14 10.49 30.47
N PRO A 73 26.02 10.41 31.81
CA PRO A 73 26.18 11.56 32.68
C PRO A 73 27.67 11.97 32.79
N GLU A 74 27.92 13.28 32.88
CA GLU A 74 29.28 13.83 33.05
C GLU A 74 29.91 13.33 34.36
N ASP A 75 29.16 13.37 35.46
CA ASP A 75 29.59 12.91 36.78
C ASP A 75 28.61 11.92 37.41
N LEU A 76 29.07 10.68 37.59
CA LEU A 76 28.30 9.61 38.22
C LEU A 76 28.10 9.80 39.72
N THR A 77 28.98 10.53 40.39
CA THR A 77 28.87 10.73 41.84
C THR A 77 27.70 11.65 42.15
N VAL A 78 27.65 12.80 41.48
CA VAL A 78 26.50 13.73 41.51
C VAL A 78 25.22 13.05 41.08
N PHE A 79 25.26 12.26 40.00
CA PHE A 79 24.09 11.51 39.54
C PHE A 79 23.56 10.52 40.58
N ARG A 80 24.46 9.83 41.29
CA ARG A 80 24.09 8.93 42.40
C ARG A 80 23.49 9.70 43.58
N GLU A 81 24.12 10.81 43.96
CA GLU A 81 23.62 11.68 45.03
C GLU A 81 22.20 12.18 44.75
N GLN A 82 21.88 12.50 43.49
CA GLN A 82 20.52 12.89 43.09
C GLN A 82 19.47 11.79 43.36
N PHE A 83 19.80 10.53 43.10
CA PHE A 83 18.89 9.41 43.41
C PHE A 83 18.81 9.13 44.91
N ILE A 84 19.93 9.21 45.63
CA ILE A 84 19.95 9.10 47.09
C ILE A 84 19.07 10.18 47.71
N GLN A 85 19.19 11.42 47.24
CA GLN A 85 18.35 12.53 47.67
C GLN A 85 16.87 12.25 47.36
N GLY A 86 16.54 11.76 46.16
CA GLY A 86 15.16 11.39 45.81
C GLY A 86 14.57 10.30 46.72
N ILE A 87 15.38 9.32 47.15
CA ILE A 87 14.95 8.30 48.12
C ILE A 87 14.74 8.91 49.52
N ASN A 88 15.61 9.83 49.94
CA ASN A 88 15.46 10.55 51.20
C ASN A 88 14.24 11.48 51.21
N ASP A 89 13.93 12.10 50.06
CA ASP A 89 12.75 12.95 49.89
C ASP A 89 11.45 12.15 50.06
N ILE A 90 11.41 10.91 49.53
CA ILE A 90 10.28 9.98 49.78
C ILE A 90 10.13 9.72 51.28
N LYS A 91 11.24 9.46 51.99
CA LYS A 91 11.21 9.22 53.44
C LYS A 91 10.73 10.44 54.21
N ALA A 92 11.12 11.65 53.79
CA ALA A 92 10.67 12.90 54.39
C ALA A 92 9.16 13.11 54.18
N GLN A 93 8.68 12.98 52.94
CA GLN A 93 7.24 13.13 52.62
C GLN A 93 6.38 12.06 53.31
N ALA A 94 6.90 10.84 53.45
CA ALA A 94 6.19 9.77 54.12
C ALA A 94 5.95 10.02 55.62
N THR A 95 6.69 10.93 56.26
CA THR A 95 6.46 11.28 57.67
C THR A 95 5.09 11.94 57.91
N GLU A 96 4.51 12.55 56.87
CA GLU A 96 3.20 13.18 56.92
C GLU A 96 2.06 12.17 56.69
N LEU A 97 2.39 10.95 56.22
CA LEU A 97 1.41 9.91 55.90
C LEU A 97 1.20 8.93 57.06
N THR A 98 0.04 8.25 57.06
CA THR A 98 -0.33 7.25 58.08
C THR A 98 0.21 5.84 57.75
N TYR A 99 1.40 5.73 57.17
CA TYR A 99 2.02 4.43 56.87
C TYR A 99 3.00 4.01 57.97
N PRO A 100 3.12 2.69 58.27
CA PRO A 100 4.19 2.19 59.11
C PRO A 100 5.55 2.45 58.46
N ILE A 101 6.54 2.86 59.26
CA ILE A 101 7.91 3.13 58.80
C ILE A 101 8.51 1.93 58.03
N ALA A 102 8.22 0.71 58.48
CA ALA A 102 8.67 -0.51 57.81
C ALA A 102 8.12 -0.69 56.38
N VAL A 103 7.01 -0.05 56.01
CA VAL A 103 6.48 -0.03 54.62
C VAL A 103 7.28 0.95 53.78
N ILE A 104 7.60 2.11 54.35
CA ILE A 104 8.39 3.16 53.69
C ILE A 104 9.82 2.69 53.45
N ASP A 105 10.46 2.03 54.43
CA ASP A 105 11.80 1.47 54.25
C ASP A 105 11.82 0.40 53.15
N LYS A 106 10.74 -0.42 53.03
CA LYS A 106 10.58 -1.36 51.92
C LYS A 106 10.42 -0.65 50.57
N LEU A 107 9.65 0.44 50.53
CA LEU A 107 9.49 1.25 49.31
C LEU A 107 10.83 1.82 48.85
N CYS A 108 11.59 2.44 49.75
CA CYS A 108 12.93 2.97 49.49
C CYS A 108 13.89 1.87 49.02
N PHE A 109 13.84 0.69 49.66
CA PHE A 109 14.60 -0.48 49.24
C PHE A 109 14.26 -0.91 47.81
N LEU A 110 12.97 -1.04 47.48
CA LEU A 110 12.54 -1.43 46.13
C LEU A 110 13.00 -0.43 45.07
N TYR A 111 12.92 0.88 45.34
CA TYR A 111 13.43 1.91 44.44
C TYR A 111 14.94 1.78 44.21
N ALA A 112 15.73 1.59 45.26
CA ALA A 112 17.17 1.40 45.12
C ALA A 112 17.50 0.20 44.21
N VAL A 113 16.84 -0.95 44.45
CA VAL A 113 17.04 -2.16 43.63
C VAL A 113 16.67 -1.93 42.16
N VAL A 114 15.52 -1.30 41.89
CA VAL A 114 15.01 -1.11 40.52
C VAL A 114 15.87 -0.10 39.75
N ILE A 115 16.26 1.00 40.40
CA ILE A 115 17.13 2.02 39.79
C ILE A 115 18.50 1.42 39.48
N ASP A 116 19.08 0.66 40.40
CA ASP A 116 20.37 -0.01 40.18
C ASP A 116 20.31 -0.95 38.97
N GLU A 117 19.27 -1.77 38.87
CA GLU A 117 19.09 -2.65 37.71
C GLU A 117 18.98 -1.85 36.41
N PHE A 118 18.16 -0.80 36.38
CA PHE A 118 17.96 -0.02 35.16
C PHE A 118 19.23 0.68 34.71
N ILE A 119 20.05 1.19 35.63
CA ILE A 119 21.33 1.82 35.29
C ILE A 119 22.33 0.77 34.80
N ILE A 120 22.49 -0.36 35.50
CA ILE A 120 23.45 -1.41 35.13
C ILE A 120 23.21 -1.90 33.69
N TYR A 121 21.95 -1.96 33.24
CA TYR A 121 21.59 -2.39 31.89
C TYR A 121 21.49 -1.26 30.84
N THR A 122 22.00 -0.07 31.13
CA THR A 122 22.25 0.97 30.12
C THR A 122 23.62 0.78 29.46
N GLU A 123 23.80 1.30 28.25
CA GLU A 123 25.08 1.22 27.51
C GLU A 123 26.26 1.76 28.33
N TRP A 124 26.08 2.88 29.03
CA TRP A 124 27.13 3.53 29.83
C TRP A 124 27.25 3.01 31.26
N GLY A 125 26.22 2.36 31.80
CA GLY A 125 26.17 1.97 33.21
C GLY A 125 27.16 0.86 33.57
N GLU A 126 27.30 -0.13 32.68
CA GLU A 126 28.30 -1.19 32.79
C GLU A 126 29.72 -0.64 32.54
N GLU A 127 29.92 0.14 31.48
CA GLU A 127 31.22 0.71 31.10
C GLU A 127 31.83 1.59 32.21
N ARG A 128 30.99 2.36 32.89
CA ARG A 128 31.42 3.22 33.99
C ARG A 128 31.46 2.52 35.36
N GLY A 129 31.14 1.23 35.42
CA GLY A 129 31.25 0.41 36.62
C GLY A 129 30.28 0.80 37.73
N TRP A 130 29.00 1.10 37.41
CA TRP A 130 27.97 1.39 38.42
C TRP A 130 27.83 0.26 39.46
N GLU A 131 28.03 -0.99 39.02
CA GLU A 131 28.01 -2.20 39.84
C GLU A 131 29.00 -2.19 41.03
N ASN A 132 30.07 -1.39 40.95
CA ASN A 132 31.06 -1.27 42.04
C ASN A 132 30.47 -0.56 43.26
N LYS A 133 29.59 0.41 43.04
CA LYS A 133 28.95 1.21 44.10
C LYS A 133 27.49 1.50 43.72
N THR A 134 26.64 0.52 43.99
CA THR A 134 25.19 0.58 43.78
C THR A 134 24.48 1.34 44.90
N LEU A 135 23.29 1.90 44.61
CA LEU A 135 22.46 2.57 45.61
C LEU A 135 22.07 1.62 46.75
N LEU A 136 21.78 0.37 46.41
CA LEU A 136 21.45 -0.68 47.36
C LEU A 136 22.59 -0.95 48.34
N SER A 137 23.82 -1.03 47.82
CA SER A 137 25.00 -1.25 48.65
C SER A 137 25.29 -0.05 49.54
N GLU A 138 25.10 1.17 49.04
CA GLU A 138 25.36 2.40 49.78
C GLU A 138 24.33 2.67 50.88
N LEU A 139 23.04 2.46 50.60
CA LEU A 139 21.95 2.76 51.54
C LEU A 139 21.65 1.61 52.50
N PHE A 140 21.75 0.37 52.03
CA PHE A 140 21.30 -0.81 52.78
C PHE A 140 22.41 -1.85 53.04
N GLY A 141 23.62 -1.66 52.50
CA GLY A 141 24.73 -2.61 52.69
C GLY A 141 24.48 -3.98 52.04
N MET A 142 23.58 -4.06 51.06
CA MET A 142 23.18 -5.31 50.41
C MET A 142 23.58 -5.33 48.93
N ARG A 143 23.86 -6.53 48.40
CA ARG A 143 24.26 -6.74 47.00
C ARG A 143 23.27 -7.60 46.21
N ASN A 144 22.46 -8.44 46.87
CA ASN A 144 21.53 -9.37 46.22
C ASN A 144 20.15 -8.75 45.98
N GLY A 145 20.08 -7.59 45.30
CA GLY A 145 18.84 -6.85 45.12
C GLY A 145 17.75 -7.62 44.36
N GLY A 146 18.14 -8.27 43.27
CA GLY A 146 17.22 -8.96 42.36
C GLY A 146 16.40 -10.09 42.99
N GLU A 147 16.99 -10.86 43.92
CA GLU A 147 16.29 -11.92 44.67
C GLU A 147 15.47 -11.35 45.82
N LEU A 148 16.05 -10.40 46.57
CA LEU A 148 15.40 -9.77 47.71
C LEU A 148 14.14 -8.99 47.31
N PHE A 149 14.09 -8.42 46.09
CA PHE A 149 12.89 -7.81 45.53
C PHE A 149 11.70 -8.78 45.56
N PHE A 150 11.87 -9.99 45.01
CA PHE A 150 10.80 -10.99 44.98
C PHE A 150 10.51 -11.54 46.37
N SER A 151 11.50 -11.65 47.26
CA SER A 151 11.26 -11.99 48.68
C SER A 151 10.35 -10.96 49.37
N VAL A 152 10.58 -9.66 49.12
CA VAL A 152 9.70 -8.59 49.64
C VAL A 152 8.32 -8.67 49.01
N ALA A 153 8.23 -8.96 47.72
CA ALA A 153 6.97 -9.11 47.00
C ALA A 153 6.13 -10.28 47.52
N GLU A 154 6.72 -11.47 47.69
CA GLU A 154 6.04 -12.65 48.24
C GLU A 154 5.56 -12.41 49.68
N LYS A 155 6.41 -11.81 50.52
CA LYS A 155 6.02 -11.47 51.90
C LYS A 155 4.87 -10.47 51.93
N SER A 156 4.85 -9.52 50.99
CA SER A 156 3.78 -8.53 50.87
C SER A 156 2.49 -9.17 50.34
N ALA A 157 2.59 -10.10 49.40
CA ALA A 157 1.47 -10.83 48.82
C ALA A 157 0.76 -11.75 49.84
N ARG A 158 1.44 -12.15 50.92
CA ARG A 158 0.81 -12.87 52.06
C ARG A 158 -0.08 -11.97 52.92
N GLN A 159 0.10 -10.65 52.86
CA GLN A 159 -0.68 -9.67 53.64
C GLN A 159 -1.25 -8.56 52.74
N PRO A 160 -2.04 -8.92 51.70
CA PRO A 160 -2.46 -7.98 50.67
C PRO A 160 -3.34 -6.86 51.24
N HIS A 161 -4.18 -7.15 52.23
CA HIS A 161 -5.03 -6.15 52.88
C HIS A 161 -4.24 -4.96 53.47
N LYS A 162 -3.03 -5.18 53.99
CA LYS A 162 -2.22 -4.12 54.63
C LYS A 162 -1.20 -3.50 53.70
N LEU A 163 -0.79 -4.24 52.67
CA LEU A 163 0.33 -3.89 51.79
C LEU A 163 -0.11 -3.76 50.33
N ILE A 164 -1.39 -3.52 50.07
CA ILE A 164 -1.94 -3.38 48.72
C ILE A 164 -1.22 -2.29 47.92
N ASP A 165 -0.98 -1.14 48.57
CA ASP A 165 -0.30 0.00 47.94
C ASP A 165 1.15 -0.32 47.57
N LEU A 166 1.82 -1.13 48.39
CA LEU A 166 3.18 -1.59 48.11
C LEU A 166 3.19 -2.64 46.99
N LEU A 167 2.19 -3.53 46.94
CA LEU A 167 2.03 -4.51 45.87
C LEU A 167 1.79 -3.84 44.52
N GLU A 168 1.02 -2.75 44.48
CA GLU A 168 0.82 -1.96 43.26
C GLU A 168 2.12 -1.33 42.75
N ILE A 169 2.98 -0.83 43.65
CA ILE A 169 4.31 -0.33 43.29
C ILE A 169 5.18 -1.46 42.71
N ILE A 170 5.16 -2.64 43.32
CA ILE A 170 5.91 -3.81 42.84
C ILE A 170 5.41 -4.22 41.44
N TYR A 171 4.09 -4.28 41.25
CA TYR A 171 3.48 -4.52 39.95
C TYR A 171 3.92 -3.50 38.91
N LEU A 172 3.90 -2.22 39.27
CA LEU A 172 4.33 -1.12 38.42
C LEU A 172 5.79 -1.27 37.99
N PHE A 173 6.71 -1.58 38.92
CA PHE A 173 8.12 -1.77 38.58
C PHE A 173 8.35 -2.94 37.61
N ILE A 174 7.66 -4.06 37.80
CA ILE A 174 7.77 -5.19 36.87
C ILE A 174 7.25 -4.80 35.48
N ASN A 175 6.13 -4.08 35.40
CA ASN A 175 5.56 -3.63 34.14
C ASN A 175 6.42 -2.59 33.39
N ILE A 176 7.17 -1.77 34.13
CA ILE A 176 8.12 -0.81 33.53
C ILE A 176 9.34 -1.55 32.94
N GLY A 177 9.63 -2.77 33.41
CA GLY A 177 10.66 -3.62 32.82
C GLY A 177 11.65 -4.24 33.81
N PHE A 178 11.39 -4.14 35.11
CA PHE A 178 12.21 -4.81 36.12
C PHE A 178 12.08 -6.34 36.00
N LYS A 179 13.22 -7.04 35.98
CA LYS A 179 13.27 -8.51 35.84
C LYS A 179 13.94 -9.19 37.04
N GLY A 180 14.91 -8.54 37.71
CA GLY A 180 15.63 -9.11 38.83
C GLY A 180 16.20 -10.50 38.53
N GLN A 181 16.01 -11.42 39.48
CA GLN A 181 16.48 -12.82 39.38
C GLN A 181 15.97 -13.57 38.12
N TYR A 182 14.88 -13.13 37.49
CA TYR A 182 14.29 -13.81 36.34
C TYR A 182 14.87 -13.37 34.98
N ARG A 183 15.90 -12.51 34.98
CA ARG A 183 16.50 -12.01 33.73
C ARG A 183 17.18 -13.11 32.91
N GLU A 184 17.89 -14.04 33.56
CA GLU A 184 18.64 -15.13 32.92
C GLU A 184 17.77 -16.38 32.66
N GLY A 185 16.67 -16.22 31.91
CA GLY A 185 15.84 -17.35 31.46
C GLY A 185 14.59 -17.64 32.31
N GLY A 186 14.16 -16.71 33.16
CA GLY A 186 12.97 -16.83 34.01
C GLY A 186 11.69 -16.18 33.46
N ALA A 187 11.62 -15.85 32.16
CA ALA A 187 10.54 -15.03 31.61
C ALA A 187 9.12 -15.61 31.81
N GLU A 188 8.98 -16.94 31.75
CA GLU A 188 7.69 -17.61 32.01
C GLU A 188 7.29 -17.55 33.48
N GLN A 189 8.26 -17.75 34.39
CA GLN A 189 8.05 -17.64 35.84
C GLN A 189 7.69 -16.20 36.23
N LEU A 190 8.35 -15.21 35.63
CA LEU A 190 8.03 -13.80 35.82
C LEU A 190 6.60 -13.49 35.36
N LYS A 191 6.18 -14.01 34.19
CA LYS A 191 4.79 -13.84 33.72
C LYS A 191 3.77 -14.48 34.66
N ALA A 192 4.05 -15.70 35.14
CA ALA A 192 3.19 -16.37 36.10
C ALA A 192 3.08 -15.57 37.41
N PHE A 193 4.20 -15.04 37.90
CA PHE A 193 4.24 -14.18 39.07
C PHE A 193 3.43 -12.90 38.89
N VAL A 194 3.61 -12.20 37.75
CA VAL A 194 2.84 -10.99 37.41
C VAL A 194 1.34 -11.28 37.38
N HIS A 195 0.93 -12.38 36.75
CA HIS A 195 -0.48 -12.77 36.69
C HIS A 195 -1.06 -13.07 38.09
N GLN A 196 -0.31 -13.77 38.95
CA GLN A 196 -0.72 -14.02 40.34
C GLN A 196 -0.87 -12.71 41.14
N LEU A 197 0.05 -11.78 40.92
CA LEU A 197 0.05 -10.49 41.59
C LEU A 197 -1.13 -9.63 41.10
N GLU A 198 -1.41 -9.60 39.80
CA GLU A 198 -2.59 -8.93 39.20
C GLU A 198 -3.91 -9.50 39.73
N GLN A 199 -4.03 -10.82 39.84
CA GLN A 199 -5.20 -11.47 40.46
C GLN A 199 -5.36 -11.04 41.91
N THR A 200 -4.25 -10.94 42.66
CA THR A 200 -4.29 -10.49 44.05
C THR A 200 -4.71 -9.02 44.13
N ILE A 201 -4.15 -8.13 43.31
CA ILE A 201 -4.51 -6.71 43.32
C ILE A 201 -5.97 -6.50 42.94
N SER A 202 -6.44 -7.14 41.86
CA SER A 202 -7.82 -6.99 41.37
C SER A 202 -8.90 -7.43 42.36
N GLN A 203 -8.56 -8.30 43.31
CA GLN A 203 -9.47 -8.68 44.41
C GLN A 203 -9.67 -7.55 45.43
N TYR A 204 -8.64 -6.72 45.67
CA TYR A 204 -8.66 -5.66 46.69
C TYR A 204 -8.93 -4.27 46.09
N ARG A 205 -8.53 -4.06 44.84
CA ARG A 205 -8.79 -2.87 44.06
C ARG A 205 -9.74 -3.23 42.94
N THR A 206 -10.99 -2.77 43.05
CA THR A 206 -11.85 -2.75 41.87
C THR A 206 -11.13 -1.90 40.84
N ALA A 207 -10.99 -2.39 39.60
CA ALA A 207 -10.54 -1.53 38.52
C ALA A 207 -11.54 -0.36 38.40
N SER A 208 -11.24 0.74 39.09
CA SER A 208 -11.80 2.05 38.82
C SER A 208 -11.41 2.31 37.39
N GLY A 209 -12.26 1.86 36.44
CA GLY A 209 -11.98 1.98 35.03
C GLY A 209 -11.64 3.44 34.82
N VAL A 210 -10.36 3.73 34.55
CA VAL A 210 -9.83 5.08 34.51
C VAL A 210 -10.66 5.79 33.46
N HIS A 211 -11.68 6.50 33.91
CA HIS A 211 -12.46 7.38 33.08
C HIS A 211 -11.54 8.57 32.90
N CYS A 212 -10.62 8.45 31.94
CA CYS A 212 -9.93 9.58 31.36
C CYS A 212 -11.03 10.49 30.78
N ARG A 213 -11.62 11.34 31.63
CA ARG A 213 -12.61 12.35 31.24
C ARG A 213 -11.92 13.54 30.57
N THR A 214 -10.66 13.39 30.19
CA THR A 214 -10.03 14.22 29.19
C THR A 214 -10.50 13.74 27.82
N LYS A 215 -11.67 14.22 27.39
CA LYS A 215 -11.99 14.25 25.96
C LYS A 215 -11.01 15.22 25.29
N VAL A 216 -9.78 14.78 25.08
CA VAL A 216 -8.88 15.46 24.15
C VAL A 216 -9.59 15.38 22.81
N LYS A 217 -9.77 16.51 22.12
CA LYS A 217 -10.16 16.44 20.71
C LYS A 217 -8.99 15.77 20.00
N LEU A 218 -9.10 14.47 19.74
CA LEU A 218 -8.17 13.81 18.84
C LEU A 218 -8.24 14.58 17.51
N PRO A 219 -7.10 14.85 16.85
CA PRO A 219 -7.14 15.35 15.48
C PRO A 219 -8.01 14.39 14.67
N ASP A 220 -8.84 14.91 13.77
CA ASP A 220 -9.70 14.08 12.92
C ASP A 220 -8.83 13.24 11.99
N VAL A 221 -8.43 12.05 12.47
CA VAL A 221 -7.74 11.07 11.66
C VAL A 221 -8.75 10.51 10.67
N ARG A 222 -8.46 10.62 9.38
CA ARG A 222 -9.26 9.95 8.33
C ARG A 222 -9.28 8.45 8.64
N LYS A 223 -10.44 7.94 9.07
CA LYS A 223 -10.63 6.50 9.28
C LYS A 223 -10.29 5.77 7.97
N PRO A 224 -9.52 4.66 8.03
CA PRO A 224 -9.20 3.90 6.83
C PRO A 224 -10.52 3.50 6.15
N THR A 225 -10.71 3.95 4.91
CA THR A 225 -11.96 3.71 4.20
C THR A 225 -12.10 2.19 4.00
N ARG A 226 -13.20 1.62 4.47
CA ARG A 226 -13.51 0.20 4.29
C ARG A 226 -13.47 -0.09 2.79
N ARG A 227 -12.75 -1.14 2.36
CA ARG A 227 -12.72 -1.58 0.96
C ARG A 227 -14.16 -1.72 0.48
N LYS A 228 -14.61 -0.80 -0.37
CA LYS A 228 -15.99 -0.79 -0.89
C LYS A 228 -16.21 -2.11 -1.63
N ARG A 229 -17.36 -2.73 -1.40
CA ARG A 229 -17.71 -4.05 -1.94
C ARG A 229 -18.13 -3.94 -3.41
N TYR A 230 -17.23 -3.45 -4.26
CA TYR A 230 -17.44 -3.28 -5.70
C TYR A 230 -17.83 -4.57 -6.42
N PHE A 231 -17.58 -5.73 -5.80
CA PHE A 231 -17.99 -7.02 -6.30
C PHE A 231 -19.50 -7.16 -6.43
N ILE A 232 -20.28 -6.71 -5.43
CA ILE A 232 -21.75 -6.81 -5.48
C ILE A 232 -22.33 -5.85 -6.52
N THR A 233 -21.82 -4.62 -6.58
CA THR A 233 -22.27 -3.65 -7.58
C THR A 233 -21.91 -4.08 -9.00
N SER A 234 -20.71 -4.64 -9.20
CA SER A 234 -20.29 -5.20 -10.49
C SER A 234 -21.16 -6.38 -10.92
N LEU A 235 -21.47 -7.30 -10.00
CA LEU A 235 -22.36 -8.44 -10.26
C LEU A 235 -23.75 -7.98 -10.69
N PHE A 236 -24.30 -6.95 -10.04
CA PHE A 236 -25.61 -6.39 -10.38
C PHE A 236 -25.65 -5.84 -11.81
N PHE A 237 -24.65 -5.05 -12.21
CA PHE A 237 -24.56 -4.51 -13.58
C PHE A 237 -24.35 -5.61 -14.62
N PHE A 238 -23.55 -6.63 -14.30
CA PHE A 238 -23.36 -7.78 -15.18
C PHE A 238 -24.66 -8.56 -15.41
N CYS A 239 -25.43 -8.82 -14.34
CA CYS A 239 -26.74 -9.45 -14.45
C CYS A 239 -27.71 -8.60 -15.28
N LEU A 240 -27.70 -7.28 -15.12
CA LEU A 240 -28.55 -6.37 -15.89
C LEU A 240 -28.23 -6.47 -17.39
N ILE A 241 -26.95 -6.42 -17.78
CA ILE A 241 -26.50 -6.56 -19.17
C ILE A 241 -26.87 -7.95 -19.72
N ALA A 242 -26.66 -9.02 -18.96
CA ALA A 242 -27.01 -10.37 -19.39
C ALA A 242 -28.53 -10.50 -19.64
N THR A 243 -29.36 -9.93 -18.76
CA THR A 243 -30.81 -9.91 -18.96
C THR A 243 -31.23 -9.09 -20.17
N SER A 244 -30.60 -7.93 -20.44
CA SER A 244 -30.94 -7.13 -21.63
C SER A 244 -30.58 -7.85 -22.93
N ILE A 245 -29.41 -8.50 -22.98
CA ILE A 245 -28.99 -9.31 -24.13
C ILE A 245 -29.97 -10.47 -24.33
N GLY A 246 -30.29 -11.21 -23.28
CA GLY A 246 -31.25 -12.32 -23.35
C GLY A 246 -32.65 -11.87 -23.81
N LEU A 247 -33.13 -10.71 -23.35
CA LEU A 247 -34.42 -10.17 -23.77
C LEU A 247 -34.42 -9.71 -25.23
N THR A 248 -33.30 -9.15 -25.68
CA THR A 248 -33.09 -8.75 -27.08
C THR A 248 -33.05 -9.96 -28.00
N GLU A 249 -32.31 -11.00 -27.63
CA GLU A 249 -32.24 -12.28 -28.36
C GLU A 249 -33.60 -12.99 -28.39
N PHE A 250 -34.31 -13.02 -27.27
CA PHE A 250 -35.66 -13.60 -27.21
C PHE A 250 -36.64 -12.86 -28.13
N TRP A 251 -36.64 -11.52 -28.07
CA TRP A 251 -37.47 -10.70 -28.93
C TRP A 251 -37.09 -10.83 -30.41
N TYR A 252 -35.79 -10.84 -30.71
CA TYR A 252 -35.27 -11.05 -32.05
C TYR A 252 -35.74 -12.39 -32.61
N ASN A 253 -35.50 -13.51 -31.91
CA ASN A 253 -35.92 -14.83 -32.36
C ASN A 253 -37.43 -14.94 -32.58
N LYS A 254 -38.24 -14.34 -31.69
CA LYS A 254 -39.71 -14.36 -31.84
C LYS A 254 -40.22 -13.50 -33.00
N THR A 255 -39.56 -12.39 -33.30
CA THR A 255 -39.94 -11.49 -34.41
C THR A 255 -39.23 -11.81 -35.73
N HIS A 256 -38.17 -12.60 -35.69
CA HIS A 256 -37.32 -12.94 -36.84
C HIS A 256 -38.13 -13.61 -37.94
N ALA A 257 -38.95 -14.62 -37.61
CA ALA A 257 -39.73 -15.35 -38.61
C ALA A 257 -40.73 -14.47 -39.38
N GLN A 258 -41.29 -13.44 -38.73
CA GLN A 258 -42.20 -12.50 -39.39
C GLN A 258 -41.44 -11.47 -40.25
N ARG A 259 -40.29 -10.98 -39.78
CA ARG A 259 -39.48 -9.99 -40.49
C ARG A 259 -38.69 -10.57 -41.66
N SER A 260 -38.17 -11.78 -41.52
CA SER A 260 -37.41 -12.45 -42.58
C SER A 260 -38.32 -12.99 -43.68
N ARG A 261 -39.63 -13.10 -43.44
CA ARG A 261 -40.61 -13.63 -44.39
C ARG A 261 -40.45 -13.01 -45.78
N ASP A 262 -40.48 -11.70 -45.88
CA ASP A 262 -40.45 -10.99 -47.16
C ASP A 262 -39.08 -11.16 -47.87
N PHE A 263 -37.99 -11.33 -47.12
CA PHE A 263 -36.67 -11.63 -47.66
C PHE A 263 -36.51 -13.10 -48.09
N THR A 264 -37.08 -14.04 -47.34
CA THR A 264 -37.03 -15.47 -47.67
C THR A 264 -37.83 -15.81 -48.92
N PHE A 265 -38.89 -15.05 -49.22
CA PHE A 265 -39.70 -15.24 -50.42
C PHE A 265 -39.22 -14.41 -51.63
N LEU A 266 -38.20 -13.58 -51.46
CA LEU A 266 -37.61 -12.76 -52.52
C LEU A 266 -37.12 -13.57 -53.74
N PRO A 267 -36.51 -14.76 -53.59
CA PRO A 267 -36.14 -15.61 -54.73
C PRO A 267 -37.33 -16.02 -55.60
N ASN A 268 -38.51 -16.26 -55.01
CA ASN A 268 -39.70 -16.64 -55.77
C ASN A 268 -40.21 -15.49 -56.66
N PHE A 269 -40.04 -14.24 -56.21
CA PHE A 269 -40.37 -13.07 -57.02
C PHE A 269 -39.34 -12.84 -58.13
N SER A 270 -38.04 -12.95 -57.83
CA SER A 270 -36.98 -12.72 -58.80
C SER A 270 -36.90 -13.83 -59.85
N GLN A 271 -37.13 -15.09 -59.48
CA GLN A 271 -37.12 -16.23 -60.39
C GLN A 271 -38.12 -16.06 -61.54
N ARG A 272 -39.25 -15.39 -61.29
CA ARG A 272 -40.25 -15.06 -62.32
C ARG A 272 -39.72 -14.09 -63.37
N TYR A 273 -38.86 -13.14 -62.99
CA TYR A 273 -38.18 -12.21 -63.89
C TYR A 273 -36.93 -12.83 -64.55
N VAL A 274 -36.20 -13.69 -63.83
CA VAL A 274 -35.03 -14.41 -64.36
C VAL A 274 -35.45 -15.39 -65.46
N LEU A 275 -36.53 -16.15 -65.25
CA LEU A 275 -37.10 -17.03 -66.27
C LEU A 275 -37.69 -16.26 -67.46
N SER A 276 -38.20 -15.04 -67.22
CA SER A 276 -38.63 -14.13 -68.30
C SER A 276 -37.47 -13.47 -69.05
N GLY A 277 -36.27 -13.44 -68.45
CA GLY A 277 -35.07 -12.79 -68.95
C GLY A 277 -34.04 -13.74 -69.55
N GLU A 278 -34.39 -15.02 -69.74
CA GLU A 278 -33.63 -15.94 -70.60
C GLU A 278 -33.73 -15.44 -72.05
N ILE A 279 -32.82 -14.53 -72.39
CA ILE A 279 -32.57 -14.13 -73.77
C ILE A 279 -31.84 -15.31 -74.41
N LYS A 280 -32.58 -16.08 -75.22
CA LYS A 280 -31.98 -17.04 -76.15
C LYS A 280 -31.33 -16.22 -77.26
N ASP A 281 -30.01 -16.08 -77.20
CA ASP A 281 -29.27 -15.43 -78.29
C ASP A 281 -29.48 -16.25 -79.56
N ILE A 282 -30.06 -15.61 -80.58
CA ILE A 282 -30.30 -16.23 -81.88
C ILE A 282 -29.01 -16.13 -82.67
N VAL A 283 -28.29 -17.25 -82.81
CA VAL A 283 -27.11 -17.31 -83.67
C VAL A 283 -27.55 -17.73 -85.06
N PHE A 284 -27.35 -16.84 -86.03
CA PHE A 284 -27.57 -17.16 -87.45
C PHE A 284 -26.36 -17.91 -87.98
N ILE A 285 -26.55 -19.16 -88.40
CA ILE A 285 -25.51 -19.96 -89.05
C ILE A 285 -25.69 -19.81 -90.56
N SER A 286 -24.80 -19.05 -91.20
CA SER A 286 -24.78 -18.93 -92.67
C SER A 286 -24.28 -20.22 -93.30
N GLN A 287 -24.89 -20.65 -94.40
CA GLN A 287 -24.38 -21.76 -95.21
C GLN A 287 -23.59 -21.21 -96.40
N ASP A 288 -22.62 -21.95 -96.92
CA ASP A 288 -21.76 -21.48 -98.03
C ASP A 288 -22.56 -21.11 -99.30
N ASN A 289 -23.77 -21.68 -99.45
CA ASN A 289 -24.70 -21.37 -100.55
C ASN A 289 -25.35 -19.97 -100.44
N ASP A 290 -25.26 -19.29 -99.29
CA ASP A 290 -25.80 -17.94 -99.06
C ASP A 290 -24.90 -16.83 -99.65
N LEU A 291 -23.69 -17.16 -100.15
CA LEU A 291 -22.74 -16.21 -100.72
C LEU A 291 -23.02 -15.89 -102.21
N GLU A 292 -23.62 -16.80 -102.95
CA GLU A 292 -23.80 -16.65 -104.41
C GLU A 292 -25.09 -15.88 -104.78
N ASN A 293 -26.13 -15.97 -103.95
CA ASN A 293 -27.36 -15.21 -104.12
C ASN A 293 -27.92 -14.82 -102.74
N PRO A 294 -28.37 -13.57 -102.54
CA PRO A 294 -28.94 -13.18 -101.25
C PRO A 294 -30.21 -14.00 -100.98
N PRO A 295 -30.31 -14.67 -99.81
CA PRO A 295 -31.44 -15.53 -99.52
C PRO A 295 -32.72 -14.71 -99.36
N ARG A 296 -33.82 -15.18 -99.97
CA ARG A 296 -35.14 -14.51 -99.88
C ARG A 296 -35.82 -14.70 -98.52
N HIS A 297 -35.34 -15.62 -97.68
CA HIS A 297 -35.83 -15.90 -96.33
C HIS A 297 -34.65 -16.12 -95.37
N ALA A 298 -34.84 -15.79 -94.08
CA ALA A 298 -33.78 -15.91 -93.07
C ALA A 298 -33.35 -17.37 -92.85
N SER A 299 -32.04 -17.61 -92.69
CA SER A 299 -31.44 -18.92 -92.44
C SER A 299 -31.79 -19.47 -91.04
N LYS A 300 -31.60 -20.78 -90.85
CA LYS A 300 -32.00 -21.52 -89.64
C LYS A 300 -31.31 -20.95 -88.39
N ALA A 301 -32.11 -20.42 -87.47
CA ALA A 301 -31.70 -19.89 -86.18
C ALA A 301 -31.68 -20.99 -85.11
N GLU A 302 -30.56 -21.18 -84.42
CA GLU A 302 -30.43 -22.12 -83.30
C GLU A 302 -30.10 -21.34 -82.01
N ALA A 303 -30.77 -21.68 -80.91
CA ALA A 303 -30.61 -21.00 -79.62
C ALA A 303 -29.52 -21.69 -78.80
N VAL A 304 -28.49 -20.94 -78.38
CA VAL A 304 -27.39 -21.45 -77.54
C VAL A 304 -27.31 -20.65 -76.24
N GLU A 305 -27.10 -21.31 -75.11
CA GLU A 305 -27.03 -20.70 -73.78
C GLU A 305 -25.64 -20.07 -73.51
N ALA A 306 -25.59 -18.80 -73.09
CA ALA A 306 -24.35 -18.07 -72.83
C ALA A 306 -23.90 -18.15 -71.34
N SER A 307 -22.63 -18.47 -71.11
CA SER A 307 -22.00 -18.56 -69.78
C SER A 307 -21.67 -17.18 -69.18
N LYS A 308 -22.23 -16.85 -68.01
CA LYS A 308 -21.91 -15.60 -67.28
C LYS A 308 -20.68 -15.74 -66.38
N THR A 309 -19.73 -14.80 -66.47
CA THR A 309 -18.70 -14.51 -65.46
C THR A 309 -18.93 -13.15 -64.82
N THR A 310 -18.88 -13.09 -63.48
CA THR A 310 -18.14 -12.09 -62.65
C THR A 310 -18.57 -12.19 -61.18
N ASN A 311 -17.67 -12.62 -60.30
CA ASN A 311 -17.75 -12.42 -58.85
C ASN A 311 -16.68 -11.40 -58.45
N PHE A 312 -17.07 -10.28 -57.84
CA PHE A 312 -16.15 -9.35 -57.16
C PHE A 312 -15.87 -9.87 -55.75
N THR A 313 -14.59 -10.02 -55.38
CA THR A 313 -14.13 -10.28 -54.00
C THR A 313 -13.12 -9.19 -53.62
N PRO A 314 -13.21 -8.57 -52.42
CA PRO A 314 -12.26 -7.55 -51.98
C PRO A 314 -10.87 -8.17 -51.69
N SER A 315 -9.80 -7.49 -52.12
CA SER A 315 -8.42 -7.96 -51.99
C SER A 315 -7.96 -7.93 -50.53
N SER A 316 -7.86 -9.09 -49.89
CA SER A 316 -7.10 -9.26 -48.64
C SER A 316 -5.60 -9.27 -48.96
N ALA A 317 -4.83 -8.34 -48.37
CA ALA A 317 -3.38 -8.34 -48.50
C ALA A 317 -2.77 -9.60 -47.88
N ASN A 318 -2.07 -10.41 -48.67
CA ASN A 318 -1.58 -11.73 -48.26
C ASN A 318 -0.18 -11.70 -47.62
N TRP A 319 0.56 -10.60 -47.76
CA TRP A 319 1.95 -10.49 -47.33
C TRP A 319 2.14 -9.33 -46.34
N LEU A 320 2.92 -9.59 -45.28
CA LEU A 320 3.33 -8.59 -44.32
C LEU A 320 4.85 -8.51 -44.30
N VAL A 321 5.39 -7.29 -44.27
CA VAL A 321 6.81 -7.01 -44.07
C VAL A 321 6.97 -6.42 -42.67
N GLN A 322 7.61 -7.16 -41.76
CA GLN A 322 7.82 -6.74 -40.38
C GLN A 322 9.21 -6.12 -40.24
N LEU A 323 9.25 -4.85 -39.83
CA LEU A 323 10.50 -4.11 -39.64
C LEU A 323 11.13 -4.36 -38.26
N ALA A 324 10.33 -4.24 -37.20
CA ALA A 324 10.83 -4.33 -35.82
C ALA A 324 9.72 -4.70 -34.81
N THR A 325 10.14 -5.12 -33.61
CA THR A 325 9.24 -5.40 -32.47
C THR A 325 9.67 -4.65 -31.22
N PHE A 326 8.69 -4.06 -30.53
CA PHE A 326 8.90 -3.25 -29.33
C PHE A 326 8.02 -3.75 -28.18
N SER A 327 8.50 -3.58 -26.95
CA SER A 327 7.71 -3.84 -25.74
C SER A 327 6.69 -2.74 -25.43
N SER A 328 6.90 -1.52 -25.97
CA SER A 328 6.06 -0.36 -25.71
C SER A 328 5.63 0.33 -27.01
N LYS A 329 4.36 0.73 -27.07
CA LYS A 329 3.77 1.46 -28.21
C LYS A 329 4.50 2.79 -28.46
N LYS A 330 4.95 3.47 -27.40
CA LYS A 330 5.68 4.75 -27.51
C LYS A 330 7.02 4.58 -28.24
N ASN A 331 7.73 3.48 -27.99
CA ASN A 331 8.99 3.17 -28.66
C ASN A 331 8.77 2.81 -30.13
N ALA A 332 7.67 2.09 -30.43
CA ALA A 332 7.29 1.82 -31.82
C ALA A 332 6.94 3.11 -32.60
N GLN A 333 6.28 4.07 -31.96
CA GLN A 333 6.01 5.39 -32.57
C GLN A 333 7.29 6.20 -32.78
N ALA A 334 8.17 6.23 -31.78
CA ALA A 334 9.47 6.90 -31.91
C ALA A 334 10.32 6.29 -33.04
N PHE A 335 10.25 4.96 -33.21
CA PHE A 335 10.91 4.26 -34.31
C PHE A 335 10.36 4.69 -35.67
N ILE A 336 9.04 4.76 -35.85
CA ILE A 336 8.42 5.22 -37.10
C ILE A 336 8.82 6.66 -37.44
N ASN A 337 8.86 7.54 -36.44
CA ASN A 337 9.25 8.94 -36.65
C ASN A 337 10.72 9.10 -37.08
N ASN A 338 11.55 8.09 -36.84
CA ASN A 338 12.97 8.08 -37.20
C ASN A 338 13.25 7.38 -38.55
N LEU A 339 12.22 6.82 -39.20
CA LEU A 339 12.39 6.17 -40.51
C LEU A 339 12.51 7.20 -41.62
N SER A 340 13.25 6.85 -42.67
CA SER A 340 13.29 7.63 -43.89
C SER A 340 11.91 7.65 -44.55
N PRO A 341 11.45 8.79 -45.12
CA PRO A 341 10.15 8.88 -45.77
C PRO A 341 10.11 7.92 -46.97
N SER A 342 9.23 6.92 -46.89
CA SER A 342 9.07 5.87 -47.90
C SER A 342 7.69 5.95 -48.56
N ALA A 343 7.54 5.36 -49.75
CA ALA A 343 6.24 5.21 -50.40
C ALA A 343 5.29 4.26 -49.64
N TYR A 344 5.80 3.52 -48.66
CA TYR A 344 5.05 2.55 -47.87
C TYR A 344 4.80 3.07 -46.46
N GLU A 345 3.54 3.04 -46.02
CA GLU A 345 3.17 3.54 -44.69
C GLU A 345 3.34 2.44 -43.62
N PRO A 346 4.23 2.62 -42.63
CA PRO A 346 4.41 1.66 -41.55
C PRO A 346 3.25 1.75 -40.54
N ILE A 347 2.68 0.59 -40.18
CA ILE A 347 1.56 0.47 -39.24
C ILE A 347 2.04 -0.24 -37.96
N ILE A 348 1.60 0.25 -36.80
CA ILE A 348 1.84 -0.43 -35.51
C ILE A 348 0.71 -1.43 -35.28
N SER A 349 1.03 -2.72 -35.24
CA SER A 349 0.10 -3.81 -34.95
C SER A 349 0.44 -4.43 -33.57
N PRO A 350 -0.53 -4.56 -32.65
CA PRO A 350 -0.32 -5.28 -31.39
C PRO A 350 -0.24 -6.79 -31.66
N TYR A 351 0.80 -7.45 -31.14
CA TYR A 351 0.97 -8.90 -31.27
C TYR A 351 1.36 -9.52 -29.93
N LYS A 352 0.44 -10.29 -29.33
CA LYS A 352 0.57 -10.90 -28.00
C LYS A 352 0.92 -9.85 -26.93
N LYS A 353 2.18 -9.79 -26.49
CA LYS A 353 2.69 -8.87 -25.46
C LYS A 353 3.58 -7.75 -26.02
N TYR A 354 3.72 -7.67 -27.34
CA TYR A 354 4.61 -6.75 -28.03
C TYR A 354 3.86 -5.94 -29.09
N TYR A 355 4.48 -4.86 -29.55
CA TYR A 355 4.03 -4.04 -30.68
C TYR A 355 5.00 -4.23 -31.84
N ARG A 356 4.49 -4.66 -32.98
CA ARG A 356 5.30 -4.81 -34.21
C ARG A 356 5.01 -3.68 -35.18
N VAL A 357 6.03 -3.24 -35.88
CA VAL A 357 5.91 -2.28 -36.98
C VAL A 357 5.89 -3.09 -38.28
N ILE A 358 4.78 -3.02 -39.01
CA ILE A 358 4.51 -3.85 -40.19
C ILE A 358 4.07 -3.00 -41.39
N LEU A 359 4.33 -3.51 -42.59
CA LEU A 359 3.79 -3.00 -43.85
C LEU A 359 2.98 -4.08 -44.54
N ARG A 360 1.88 -3.70 -45.20
CA ARG A 360 1.01 -4.60 -45.95
C ARG A 360 1.43 -4.61 -47.42
N ALA A 361 1.57 -5.79 -47.99
CA ALA A 361 1.85 -5.99 -49.41
C ALA A 361 0.87 -7.01 -50.00
N ASN A 362 0.40 -6.73 -51.22
CA ASN A 362 -0.55 -7.61 -51.92
C ASN A 362 0.19 -8.72 -52.67
N THR A 363 1.38 -8.40 -53.18
CA THR A 363 2.19 -9.29 -54.02
C THR A 363 3.50 -9.68 -53.31
N SER A 364 4.01 -10.88 -53.59
CA SER A 364 5.29 -11.32 -53.00
C SER A 364 6.49 -10.48 -53.49
N GLU A 365 6.42 -9.97 -54.73
CA GLU A 365 7.43 -9.10 -55.33
C GLU A 365 7.47 -7.75 -54.61
N GLU A 366 6.31 -7.17 -54.34
CA GLU A 366 6.15 -5.93 -53.56
C GLU A 366 6.73 -6.07 -52.14
N ALA A 367 6.52 -7.21 -51.48
CA ALA A 367 7.12 -7.47 -50.18
C ALA A 367 8.66 -7.54 -50.24
N ARG A 368 9.22 -8.08 -51.34
CA ARG A 368 10.68 -8.18 -51.55
C ARG A 368 11.29 -6.82 -51.89
N THR A 369 10.65 -6.02 -52.74
CA THR A 369 11.12 -4.67 -53.08
C THR A 369 11.08 -3.76 -51.86
N THR A 370 10.01 -3.82 -51.06
CA THR A 370 9.89 -3.10 -49.79
C THR A 370 11.01 -3.50 -48.83
N LYS A 371 11.28 -4.79 -48.68
CA LYS A 371 12.39 -5.28 -47.85
C LYS A 371 13.75 -4.75 -48.33
N ALA A 372 14.03 -4.82 -49.63
CA ALA A 372 15.29 -4.34 -50.19
C ALA A 372 15.49 -2.83 -49.93
N TRP A 373 14.43 -2.04 -50.09
CA TRP A 373 14.48 -0.59 -49.88
C TRP A 373 14.87 -0.21 -48.44
N TYR A 374 14.28 -0.86 -47.43
CA TYR A 374 14.60 -0.59 -46.02
C TYR A 374 15.98 -1.12 -45.59
N VAL A 375 16.49 -2.15 -46.27
CA VAL A 375 17.87 -2.62 -46.08
C VAL A 375 18.86 -1.59 -46.64
N GLU A 376 18.57 -1.00 -47.80
CA GLU A 376 19.44 -0.02 -48.45
C GLU A 376 19.38 1.36 -47.78
N SER A 377 18.18 1.82 -47.40
CA SER A 377 17.96 3.18 -46.88
C SER A 377 18.28 3.30 -45.39
N ASP A 378 17.71 2.41 -44.58
CA ASP A 378 17.74 2.52 -43.11
C ASP A 378 18.58 1.41 -42.44
N GLN A 379 19.23 0.54 -43.22
CA GLN A 379 19.99 -0.64 -42.73
C GLN A 379 19.15 -1.60 -41.88
N ILE A 380 17.82 -1.65 -42.11
CA ILE A 380 16.89 -2.49 -41.35
C ILE A 380 16.68 -3.81 -42.08
N ASN A 381 16.97 -4.94 -41.40
CA ASN A 381 16.68 -6.26 -41.94
C ASN A 381 15.24 -6.70 -41.63
N ALA A 382 14.33 -6.42 -42.56
CA ALA A 382 12.92 -6.77 -42.41
C ALA A 382 12.61 -8.26 -42.65
N ILE A 383 11.56 -8.77 -42.00
CA ILE A 383 11.09 -10.16 -42.13
C ILE A 383 9.80 -10.19 -42.96
N ILE A 384 9.74 -11.03 -44.00
CA ILE A 384 8.54 -11.22 -44.80
C ILE A 384 7.73 -12.37 -44.22
N VAL A 385 6.45 -12.14 -43.93
CA VAL A 385 5.51 -13.10 -43.37
C VAL A 385 4.32 -13.23 -44.31
N ARG A 386 3.95 -14.46 -44.66
CA ARG A 386 2.71 -14.74 -45.40
C ARG A 386 1.57 -14.94 -44.42
N THR A 387 0.47 -14.22 -44.57
CA THR A 387 -0.71 -14.34 -43.70
C THR A 387 -1.79 -15.19 -44.35
N SER A 388 -2.50 -15.97 -43.54
CA SER A 388 -3.72 -16.64 -43.95
C SER A 388 -4.92 -15.70 -43.66
N ALA A 389 -5.96 -15.73 -44.50
CA ALA A 389 -7.13 -14.85 -44.35
C ALA A 389 -7.81 -14.95 -42.96
N HIS A 390 -7.60 -16.04 -42.23
CA HIS A 390 -8.13 -16.27 -40.89
C HIS A 390 -7.43 -15.44 -39.81
N ASP A 391 -6.15 -15.07 -39.99
CA ASP A 391 -5.39 -14.33 -38.98
C ASP A 391 -5.67 -12.80 -39.01
N LEU A 392 -6.05 -12.28 -40.18
CA LEU A 392 -6.38 -10.85 -40.37
C LEU A 392 -7.62 -10.43 -39.57
N ASN A 393 -8.66 -11.27 -39.54
CA ASN A 393 -9.90 -10.98 -38.81
C ASN A 393 -9.72 -10.98 -37.27
N LYS A 394 -8.64 -11.59 -36.77
CA LYS A 394 -8.32 -11.66 -35.34
C LYS A 394 -7.57 -10.42 -34.84
N GLU A 395 -6.91 -9.70 -35.73
CA GLU A 395 -6.23 -8.43 -35.44
C GLU A 395 -7.19 -7.23 -35.45
N GLU A 396 -8.32 -7.31 -36.15
CA GLU A 396 -9.35 -6.24 -36.13
C GLU A 396 -10.31 -6.33 -34.93
N SER A 397 -10.30 -7.46 -34.21
CA SER A 397 -11.23 -7.74 -33.09
C SER A 397 -10.61 -7.62 -31.69
N ASN A 398 -9.32 -7.25 -31.57
CA ASN A 398 -8.63 -6.97 -30.30
C ASN A 398 -8.00 -5.58 -30.32
#